data_AF-A0A0M2H372-F1
#
_entry.id   AF-A0A0M2H372-F1
#
_cell.length_a   1.000
_cell.length_b   1.000
_cell.length_c   1.000
_cell.angle_alpha   90.00
_cell.angle_beta   90.00
_cell.angle_gamma   90.00
#
_symmetry.space_group_name_H-M   'P 1'
#
loop_
_entity.id
_entity.type
_entity.pdbx_description
1 polymer ?
#
loop_
_entity_poly.entity_id
_entity_poly.type
_entity_poly.pdbx_seq_one_letter_code
_entity_poly.pdbx_strand_id
1 'polypeptide(L)'
;MNRAAPARLPGAAAEAAGRWHRLTAAPSLPLWIAAIAGVAITGAVAWVAGPHYDAVLQPTDREIDDPLRSQVGDDADLDIAGLRSYAAFRGVEPWSTIDRDGSPCLLIIDRSTDLILDVACAPAGAGAFVEAAAWPTLDRAFADGLPDGTVIRFLLGDETVDVSVIRAP
;
A
#
# COMPACT_ATOMS: atom_id res chain seq x y z
N MET A 1 -78.57 -54.40 29.55
CA MET A 1 -77.94 -55.72 29.40
C MET A 1 -76.76 -55.59 28.44
N ASN A 2 -75.65 -56.24 28.81
CA ASN A 2 -74.46 -56.62 28.03
C ASN A 2 -73.31 -55.61 27.79
N ARG A 3 -72.15 -56.12 28.22
CA ARG A 3 -70.78 -55.59 28.28
C ARG A 3 -70.12 -55.50 26.89
N ALA A 4 -69.16 -54.59 26.74
CA ALA A 4 -67.79 -54.91 26.33
C ALA A 4 -66.86 -53.68 26.42
N ALA A 5 -65.75 -53.82 27.16
CA ALA A 5 -64.47 -53.16 26.89
C ALA A 5 -63.57 -54.26 26.25
N PRO A 6 -62.56 -53.96 25.39
CA PRO A 6 -61.32 -53.21 25.72
C PRO A 6 -60.86 -52.34 24.50
N ALA A 7 -59.71 -51.67 24.37
CA ALA A 7 -58.37 -51.80 24.95
C ALA A 7 -57.61 -50.46 24.81
N ARG A 8 -56.73 -50.17 25.76
CA ARG A 8 -55.64 -49.18 25.59
C ARG A 8 -54.60 -49.76 24.64
N LEU A 9 -54.14 -48.98 23.67
CA LEU A 9 -52.82 -49.11 23.07
C LEU A 9 -52.01 -47.84 23.36
N PRO A 10 -50.91 -47.92 24.12
CA PRO A 10 -49.93 -46.85 24.25
C PRO A 10 -48.93 -46.97 23.10
N GLY A 11 -48.62 -45.90 22.37
CA GLY A 11 -47.49 -45.99 21.44
C GLY A 11 -47.39 -45.03 20.26
N ALA A 12 -47.94 -43.81 20.32
CA ALA A 12 -47.72 -42.84 19.22
C ALA A 12 -46.98 -41.55 19.66
N ALA A 13 -46.89 -41.25 20.95
CA ALA A 13 -46.30 -40.00 21.42
C ALA A 13 -44.79 -40.06 21.70
N ALA A 14 -44.21 -41.27 21.81
CA ALA A 14 -42.79 -41.42 22.19
C ALA A 14 -41.80 -41.29 21.02
N GLU A 15 -42.25 -41.45 19.78
CA GLU A 15 -41.33 -41.51 18.63
C GLU A 15 -41.05 -40.15 17.97
N ALA A 16 -41.92 -39.14 18.17
CA ALA A 16 -41.74 -37.83 17.55
C ALA A 16 -40.75 -36.91 18.29
N ALA A 17 -40.53 -37.13 19.60
CA ALA A 17 -39.65 -36.29 20.42
C ALA A 17 -38.15 -36.57 20.20
N GLY A 18 -37.78 -37.75 19.68
CA GLY A 18 -36.37 -38.16 19.55
C GLY A 18 -35.64 -37.63 18.30
N ARG A 19 -36.36 -37.07 17.32
CA ARG A 19 -35.79 -36.78 16.00
C ARG A 19 -35.26 -35.36 15.82
N TRP A 20 -35.67 -34.42 16.69
CA TRP A 20 -35.30 -33.01 16.59
C TRP A 20 -34.04 -32.63 17.37
N HIS A 21 -33.53 -33.51 18.24
CA HIS A 21 -32.31 -33.24 19.02
C HIS A 21 -30.98 -33.38 18.26
N ARG A 22 -31.00 -33.63 16.95
CA ARG A 22 -29.78 -33.90 16.16
C ARG A 22 -29.42 -32.82 15.13
N LEU A 23 -29.80 -31.56 15.35
CA LEU A 23 -29.43 -30.47 14.43
C LEU A 23 -28.67 -29.31 15.07
N THR A 24 -28.25 -29.41 16.33
CA THR A 24 -27.36 -28.41 16.96
C THR A 24 -26.03 -28.99 17.41
N ALA A 25 -25.58 -30.08 16.79
CA ALA A 25 -24.16 -30.42 16.81
C ALA A 25 -23.48 -29.58 15.74
N ALA A 26 -23.35 -28.27 15.98
CA ALA A 26 -22.28 -27.52 15.34
C ALA A 26 -20.99 -28.23 15.79
N PRO A 27 -20.20 -28.84 14.90
CA PRO A 27 -18.91 -29.37 15.29
C PRO A 27 -18.19 -28.19 15.96
N SER A 28 -17.75 -28.39 17.20
CA SER A 28 -16.98 -27.39 17.93
C SER A 28 -15.68 -27.21 17.14
N LEU A 29 -15.72 -26.30 16.17
CA LEU A 29 -14.55 -25.89 15.43
C LEU A 29 -13.56 -25.43 16.50
N PRO A 30 -12.41 -26.10 16.62
CA PRO A 30 -11.49 -25.76 17.67
C PRO A 30 -11.07 -24.29 17.48
N LEU A 31 -10.98 -23.55 18.58
CA LEU A 31 -10.76 -22.09 18.63
C LEU A 31 -9.64 -21.60 17.70
N TRP A 32 -8.63 -22.44 17.43
CA TRP A 32 -7.54 -22.13 16.50
C TRP A 32 -8.00 -21.98 15.04
N ILE A 33 -9.02 -22.71 14.58
CA ILE A 33 -9.55 -22.55 13.20
C ILE A 33 -10.28 -21.21 13.06
N ALA A 34 -11.07 -20.83 14.07
CA ALA A 34 -11.72 -19.52 14.10
C ALA A 34 -10.69 -18.38 14.16
N ALA A 35 -9.60 -18.56 14.91
CA ALA A 35 -8.51 -17.59 14.96
C ALA A 35 -7.77 -17.47 13.62
N ILE A 36 -7.42 -18.58 12.96
CA ILE A 36 -6.78 -18.58 11.63
C ILE A 36 -7.69 -17.93 10.59
N ALA A 37 -8.99 -18.27 10.58
CA ALA A 37 -9.95 -17.66 9.67
C ALA A 37 -10.07 -16.15 9.92
N GLY A 38 -10.09 -15.72 11.19
CA GLY A 38 -10.09 -14.29 11.55
C GLY A 38 -8.86 -13.55 11.01
N VAL A 39 -7.66 -14.09 11.19
CA VAL A 39 -6.40 -13.50 10.69
C VAL A 39 -6.35 -13.47 9.17
N ALA A 40 -6.82 -14.52 8.50
CA ALA A 40 -6.85 -14.58 7.05
C ALA A 40 -7.81 -13.54 6.45
N ILE A 41 -8.98 -13.34 7.07
CA ILE A 41 -9.96 -12.36 6.61
C ILE A 41 -9.43 -10.94 6.81
N THR A 42 -8.86 -10.61 7.97
CA THR A 42 -8.31 -9.27 8.21
C THR A 42 -7.11 -8.96 7.30
N GLY A 43 -6.23 -9.95 7.06
CA GLY A 43 -5.14 -9.81 6.09
C GLY A 43 -5.64 -9.58 4.66
N ALA A 44 -6.68 -10.31 4.23
CA ALA A 44 -7.27 -10.15 2.91
C ALA A 44 -7.93 -8.78 2.71
N VAL A 45 -8.64 -8.26 3.73
CA VAL A 45 -9.26 -6.93 3.68
C VAL A 45 -8.20 -5.83 3.59
N ALA A 46 -7.10 -5.94 4.34
CA ALA A 46 -5.99 -4.99 4.27
C ALA A 46 -5.32 -4.99 2.88
N TRP A 47 -5.20 -6.15 2.24
CA TRP A 47 -4.65 -6.28 0.89
C TRP A 47 -5.51 -5.65 -0.20
N VAL A 48 -6.83 -5.77 -0.08
CA VAL A 48 -7.77 -5.23 -1.08
C VAL A 48 -7.99 -3.73 -0.91
N ALA A 49 -7.92 -3.22 0.32
CA ALA A 49 -8.21 -1.81 0.62
C ALA A 49 -6.98 -0.90 0.75
N GLY A 50 -5.77 -1.47 0.80
CA GLY A 50 -4.54 -0.69 0.89
C GLY A 50 -4.22 0.10 -0.39
N PRO A 51 -3.36 1.14 -0.33
CA PRO A 51 -2.75 1.72 -1.51
C PRO A 51 -1.97 0.66 -2.28
N HIS A 52 -2.22 0.52 -3.59
CA HIS A 52 -1.45 -0.37 -4.46
C HIS A 52 -0.36 0.46 -5.14
N TYR A 53 0.88 0.31 -4.67
CA TYR A 53 2.05 0.93 -5.28
C TYR A 53 2.70 -0.03 -6.27
N ASP A 54 3.21 0.51 -7.37
CA ASP A 54 3.96 -0.26 -8.38
C ASP A 54 5.36 -0.63 -7.88
N ALA A 55 5.93 0.19 -6.99
CA ALA A 55 7.19 -0.10 -6.31
C ALA A 55 7.28 0.60 -4.95
N VAL A 56 8.10 0.05 -4.06
CA VAL A 56 8.52 0.68 -2.79
C VAL A 56 10.03 0.75 -2.80
N LEU A 57 10.57 1.97 -2.79
CA LEU A 57 12.00 2.23 -2.94
C LEU A 57 12.64 2.34 -1.56
N GLN A 58 13.68 1.54 -1.39
CA GLN A 58 14.46 1.48 -0.16
C GLN A 58 15.55 2.55 -0.15
N PRO A 59 15.94 3.06 1.03
CA PRO A 59 17.05 3.97 1.16
C PRO A 59 18.35 3.30 0.71
N THR A 60 19.29 4.11 0.25
CA THR A 60 20.61 3.65 -0.20
C THR A 60 21.72 4.41 0.51
N ASP A 61 22.93 3.85 0.50
CA ASP A 61 24.13 4.51 1.03
C ASP A 61 24.80 5.44 0.00
N ARG A 62 24.06 5.87 -1.04
CA ARG A 62 24.61 6.73 -2.09
C ARG A 62 24.78 8.15 -1.54
N GLU A 63 26.02 8.64 -1.62
CA GLU A 63 26.35 10.03 -1.32
C GLU A 63 26.01 10.95 -2.49
N ILE A 64 25.70 12.21 -2.17
CA ILE A 64 25.39 13.23 -3.18
C ILE A 64 26.63 13.59 -3.99
N ASP A 65 26.50 13.55 -5.32
CA ASP A 65 27.56 13.96 -6.25
C ASP A 65 27.75 15.49 -6.25
N ASP A 66 28.96 16.00 -6.53
CA ASP A 66 29.27 17.44 -6.49
C ASP A 66 28.34 18.32 -7.34
N PRO A 67 27.96 17.95 -8.59
CA PRO A 67 27.04 18.74 -9.40
C PRO A 67 25.66 18.84 -8.76
N LEU A 68 25.14 17.73 -8.24
CA LEU A 68 23.86 17.71 -7.57
C LEU A 68 23.91 18.52 -6.27
N ARG A 69 25.04 18.46 -5.54
CA ARG A 69 25.26 19.26 -4.34
C ARG A 69 25.17 20.76 -4.63
N SER A 70 25.74 21.20 -5.75
CA SER A 70 25.63 22.61 -6.16
C SER A 70 24.19 23.00 -6.51
N GLN A 71 23.45 22.14 -7.22
CA GLN A 71 22.09 22.43 -7.63
C GLN A 71 21.12 22.48 -6.43
N VAL A 72 21.26 21.56 -5.46
CA VAL A 72 20.50 21.64 -4.21
C VAL A 72 20.94 22.83 -3.36
N GLY A 73 22.25 23.15 -3.35
CA GLY A 73 22.77 24.26 -2.55
C GLY A 73 22.45 25.66 -3.07
N ASP A 74 22.08 25.78 -4.35
CA ASP A 74 21.50 27.01 -4.89
C ASP A 74 20.08 27.26 -4.33
N ASP A 75 19.40 26.22 -3.87
CA ASP A 75 18.13 26.31 -3.16
C ASP A 75 18.39 26.50 -1.65
N ALA A 76 18.49 27.76 -1.24
CA ALA A 76 18.86 28.16 0.12
C ALA A 76 17.90 27.67 1.22
N ASP A 77 16.75 27.12 0.83
CA ASP A 77 15.75 26.61 1.76
C ASP A 77 15.92 25.12 2.11
N LEU A 78 16.85 24.37 1.48
CA LEU A 78 17.03 22.92 1.68
C LEU A 78 18.28 22.57 2.51
N ASP A 79 18.15 21.60 3.41
CA ASP A 79 19.29 21.07 4.16
C ASP A 79 20.09 20.04 3.33
N ILE A 80 21.22 20.45 2.78
CA ILE A 80 22.08 19.55 1.99
C ILE A 80 22.68 18.43 2.87
N ALA A 81 22.94 18.69 4.15
CA ALA A 81 23.60 17.72 5.02
C ALA A 81 22.66 16.55 5.39
N GLY A 82 21.35 16.80 5.40
CA GLY A 82 20.30 15.83 5.70
C GLY A 82 19.86 14.96 4.51
N LEU A 83 20.53 15.06 3.35
CA LEU A 83 20.13 14.33 2.16
C LEU A 83 20.24 12.82 2.32
N ARG A 84 19.15 12.13 1.99
CA ARG A 84 19.04 10.68 1.94
C ARG A 84 18.61 10.24 0.56
N SER A 85 19.35 9.30 -0.02
CA SER A 85 19.06 8.72 -1.34
C SER A 85 18.17 7.48 -1.23
N TYR A 86 17.41 7.23 -2.29
CA TYR A 86 16.59 6.03 -2.45
C TYR A 86 16.93 5.31 -3.74
N ALA A 87 16.58 4.02 -3.82
CA ALA A 87 16.77 3.22 -5.02
C ALA A 87 16.11 3.87 -6.24
N ALA A 88 16.77 3.81 -7.40
CA ALA A 88 16.25 4.40 -8.61
C ALA A 88 15.04 3.61 -9.14
N PHE A 89 14.08 4.33 -9.73
CA PHE A 89 12.99 3.75 -10.50
C PHE A 89 13.04 4.29 -11.93
N ARG A 90 13.26 3.41 -12.90
CA ARG A 90 13.35 3.76 -14.33
C ARG A 90 14.34 4.91 -14.62
N GLY A 91 15.48 4.94 -13.93
CA GLY A 91 16.51 5.98 -14.13
C GLY A 91 16.23 7.31 -13.42
N VAL A 92 15.12 7.42 -12.68
CA VAL A 92 14.86 8.53 -11.75
C VAL A 92 15.27 8.11 -10.35
N GLU A 93 16.09 8.93 -9.70
CA GLU A 93 16.55 8.73 -8.33
C GLU A 93 15.82 9.70 -7.40
N PRO A 94 14.99 9.20 -6.45
CA PRO A 94 14.42 10.03 -5.41
C PRO A 94 15.45 10.30 -4.31
N TRP A 95 15.37 11.49 -3.76
CA TRP A 95 16.13 11.93 -2.60
C TRP A 95 15.19 12.60 -1.62
N SER A 96 15.49 12.55 -0.33
CA SER A 96 14.74 13.30 0.68
C SER A 96 15.66 14.16 1.51
N THR A 97 15.14 15.30 1.96
CA THR A 97 15.77 16.14 2.96
C THR A 97 14.70 16.88 3.78
N ILE A 98 15.08 17.90 4.53
CA ILE A 98 14.20 18.84 5.19
C ILE A 98 14.44 20.26 4.66
N ASP A 99 13.40 21.09 4.69
CA ASP A 99 13.55 22.52 4.49
C ASP A 99 14.01 23.24 5.77
N ARG A 100 14.28 24.53 5.66
CA ARG A 100 14.66 25.39 6.80
C ARG A 100 13.64 25.47 7.92
N ASP A 101 12.37 25.16 7.63
CA ASP A 101 11.27 25.15 8.60
C ASP A 101 11.06 23.73 9.20
N GLY A 102 11.88 22.75 8.78
CA GLY A 102 11.86 21.37 9.24
C GLY A 102 10.84 20.48 8.53
N SER A 103 10.25 20.94 7.42
CA SER A 103 9.30 20.16 6.63
C SER A 103 10.05 19.13 5.78
N PRO A 104 9.63 17.85 5.76
CA PRO A 104 10.21 16.87 4.86
C PRO A 104 9.98 17.26 3.39
N CYS A 105 11.05 17.14 2.61
CA CYS A 105 11.09 17.41 1.19
C CYS A 105 11.49 16.15 0.42
N LEU A 106 10.88 15.98 -0.75
CA LEU A 106 11.21 14.96 -1.73
C LEU A 106 11.69 15.65 -3.00
N LEU A 107 12.82 15.19 -3.54
CA LEU A 107 13.36 15.63 -4.82
C LEU A 107 13.46 14.41 -5.73
N ILE A 108 13.30 14.60 -7.04
CA ILE A 108 13.56 13.55 -8.02
C ILE A 108 14.61 14.01 -9.03
N ILE A 109 15.64 13.19 -9.24
CA ILE A 109 16.73 13.46 -10.17
C ILE A 109 16.65 12.51 -11.35
N ASP A 110 16.71 13.07 -12.55
CA ASP A 110 16.84 12.29 -13.77
C ASP A 110 18.33 12.05 -14.07
N ARG A 111 18.78 10.81 -13.88
CA ARG A 111 20.19 10.43 -14.06
C ARG A 111 20.66 10.41 -15.50
N SER A 112 19.76 10.52 -16.46
CA SER A 112 20.15 10.72 -17.87
C SER A 112 20.63 12.14 -18.15
N THR A 113 20.22 13.10 -17.32
CA THR A 113 20.56 14.53 -17.47
C THR A 113 21.29 15.12 -16.26
N ASP A 114 21.35 14.38 -15.15
CA ASP A 114 21.83 14.85 -13.85
C ASP A 114 21.14 16.14 -13.38
N LEU A 115 19.85 16.28 -13.70
CA LEU A 115 19.02 17.41 -13.32
C LEU A 115 17.95 16.98 -12.32
N ILE A 116 17.70 17.83 -11.33
CA ILE A 116 16.48 17.79 -10.52
C ILE A 116 15.31 18.10 -11.45
N LEU A 117 14.37 17.14 -11.54
CA LEU A 117 13.15 17.32 -12.32
C LEU A 117 12.15 18.19 -11.58
N ASP A 118 11.99 17.95 -10.27
CA ASP A 118 11.03 18.62 -9.42
C ASP A 118 11.34 18.37 -7.94
N VAL A 119 10.83 19.25 -7.07
CA VAL A 119 11.01 19.26 -5.61
C VAL A 119 9.70 19.63 -4.95
N ALA A 120 9.30 18.88 -3.93
CA ALA A 120 8.15 19.22 -3.11
C ALA A 120 8.44 19.02 -1.63
N CYS A 121 8.06 20.00 -0.82
CA CYS A 121 8.08 19.91 0.64
C CYS A 121 6.64 19.90 1.16
N ALA A 122 6.40 19.16 2.23
CA ALA A 122 5.09 19.09 2.85
C ALA A 122 5.22 19.14 4.38
N PRO A 123 4.25 19.73 5.11
CA PRO A 123 4.22 19.65 6.56
C PRO A 123 4.28 18.19 7.04
N ALA A 124 4.85 17.98 8.23
CA ALA A 124 4.94 16.65 8.83
C ALA A 124 3.56 15.96 8.86
N GLY A 125 3.51 14.72 8.37
CA GLY A 125 2.28 13.92 8.29
C GLY A 125 1.41 14.15 7.05
N ALA A 126 1.70 15.15 6.20
CA ALA A 126 0.98 15.35 4.94
C ALA A 126 1.52 14.50 3.79
N GLY A 127 2.79 14.07 3.87
CA GLY A 127 3.48 13.28 2.84
C GLY A 127 3.86 14.14 1.62
N ALA A 128 5.17 14.40 1.47
CA ALA A 128 5.66 15.09 0.27
C ALA A 128 5.59 14.14 -0.92
N PHE A 129 5.11 14.63 -2.06
CA PHE A 129 5.08 13.84 -3.29
C PHE A 129 5.50 14.68 -4.48
N VAL A 130 6.09 14.00 -5.47
CA VAL A 130 6.57 14.62 -6.70
C VAL A 130 6.13 13.78 -7.89
N GLU A 131 5.88 14.41 -9.03
CA GLU A 131 5.36 13.75 -10.23
C GLU A 131 6.27 13.97 -11.43
N ALA A 132 6.67 12.87 -12.06
CA ALA A 132 7.37 12.88 -13.34
C ALA A 132 6.41 12.42 -14.44
N ALA A 133 6.07 13.31 -15.36
CA ALA A 133 5.16 13.01 -16.47
C ALA A 133 5.93 12.69 -17.76
N ALA A 134 5.54 11.60 -18.41
CA ALA A 134 6.00 11.21 -19.73
C ALA A 134 5.31 12.10 -20.79
N TRP A 135 6.03 13.10 -21.27
CA TRP A 135 5.53 14.02 -22.29
C TRP A 135 6.18 13.73 -23.66
N PRO A 136 5.43 13.73 -24.76
CA PRO A 136 5.95 13.41 -26.10
C PRO A 136 7.03 14.38 -26.57
N THR A 137 7.04 15.61 -26.04
CA THR A 137 7.98 16.66 -26.41
C THR A 137 9.29 16.61 -25.64
N LEU A 138 9.38 15.81 -24.57
CA LEU A 138 10.55 15.70 -23.72
C LEU A 138 11.11 14.28 -23.84
N ASP A 139 12.17 14.14 -24.63
CA ASP A 139 12.91 12.88 -24.73
C ASP A 139 13.63 12.62 -23.41
N ARG A 140 13.03 11.76 -22.58
CA ARG A 140 13.47 11.45 -21.22
C ARG A 140 13.58 9.95 -21.11
N ALA A 141 14.76 9.43 -20.78
CA ALA A 141 15.00 8.00 -20.69
C ALA A 141 14.03 7.29 -19.71
N PHE A 142 13.58 7.99 -18.66
CA PHE A 142 12.61 7.41 -17.74
C PHE A 142 11.24 7.13 -18.38
N ALA A 143 10.89 7.86 -19.45
CA ALA A 143 9.62 7.76 -20.16
C ALA A 143 9.61 6.65 -21.22
N ASP A 144 10.75 6.03 -21.53
CA ASP A 144 10.88 5.05 -22.61
C ASP A 144 9.88 3.88 -22.52
N GLY A 145 9.00 3.77 -23.51
CA GLY A 145 7.97 2.71 -23.55
C GLY A 145 6.77 2.95 -22.62
N LEU A 146 6.63 4.15 -22.03
CA LEU A 146 5.37 4.59 -21.43
C LEU A 146 4.48 5.28 -22.47
N PRO A 147 3.15 5.13 -22.39
CA PRO A 147 2.23 5.96 -23.15
C PRO A 147 2.40 7.45 -22.79
N ASP A 148 2.26 8.32 -23.79
CA ASP A 148 2.22 9.77 -23.59
C ASP A 148 1.16 10.16 -22.55
N GLY A 149 1.53 11.05 -21.63
CA GLY A 149 0.69 11.50 -20.53
C GLY A 149 0.69 10.59 -19.30
N THR A 150 1.45 9.49 -19.30
CA THR A 150 1.68 8.68 -18.09
C THR A 150 2.40 9.52 -17.03
N VAL A 151 1.95 9.44 -15.78
CA VAL A 151 2.57 10.10 -14.63
C VAL A 151 3.16 9.05 -13.70
N ILE A 152 4.42 9.25 -13.30
CA ILE A 152 5.05 8.49 -12.22
C ILE A 152 5.03 9.39 -10.98
N ARG A 153 4.26 9.00 -9.98
CA ARG A 153 4.19 9.69 -8.68
C ARG A 153 5.12 9.00 -7.69
N PHE A 154 5.95 9.79 -7.03
CA PHE A 154 6.79 9.39 -5.92
C PHE A 154 6.22 10.02 -4.64
N LEU A 155 5.95 9.21 -3.62
CA LEU A 155 5.42 9.66 -2.33
C LEU A 155 6.42 9.30 -1.24
N LEU A 156 6.86 10.30 -0.48
CA LEU A 156 7.74 10.11 0.66
C LEU A 156 6.94 9.56 1.85
N GLY A 157 7.26 8.34 2.26
CA GLY A 157 6.86 7.75 3.53
C GLY A 157 7.87 8.07 4.63
N ASP A 158 7.80 7.32 5.75
CA ASP A 158 8.69 7.56 6.89
C ASP A 158 10.15 7.18 6.60
N GLU A 159 10.35 6.05 5.90
CA GLU A 159 11.68 5.52 5.57
C GLU A 159 11.83 5.07 4.11
N THR A 160 10.75 5.13 3.33
CA THR A 160 10.68 4.60 1.97
C THR A 160 10.03 5.62 1.04
N VAL A 161 10.22 5.43 -0.26
CA VAL A 161 9.47 6.17 -1.29
C VAL A 161 8.56 5.21 -2.03
N ASP A 162 7.25 5.46 -1.95
CA ASP A 162 6.25 4.69 -2.66
C ASP A 162 6.08 5.25 -4.08
N VAL A 163 5.96 4.37 -5.08
CA VAL A 163 5.86 4.74 -6.50
C VAL A 163 4.55 4.27 -7.08
N SER A 164 3.86 5.15 -7.81
CA SER A 164 2.65 4.83 -8.56
C SER A 164 2.77 5.29 -10.01
N VAL A 165 2.47 4.42 -10.96
CA VAL A 165 2.44 4.68 -12.41
C VAL A 165 0.99 4.86 -12.84
N ILE A 166 0.59 6.11 -12.98
CA ILE A 166 -0.76 6.52 -13.37
C ILE A 166 -0.77 6.68 -14.89
N ARG A 167 -1.33 5.70 -15.61
CA ARG A 167 -1.41 5.75 -17.06
C ARG A 167 -2.45 6.77 -17.52
N ALA A 168 -2.14 7.47 -18.60
CA ALA A 168 -3.15 8.25 -19.32
C ALA A 168 -4.28 7.33 -19.83
N PRO A 169 -5.53 7.83 -19.86
CA PRO A 169 -6.69 7.09 -20.34
C PRO A 169 -6.64 6.75 -21.84
#